data_AF-A0A7L4PDH3-F1
#
_entry.id   AF-A0A7L4PDH3-F1
#
_cell.length_a   1.000
_cell.length_b   1.000
_cell.length_c   1.000
_cell.angle_alpha   90.00
_cell.angle_beta   90.00
_cell.angle_gamma   90.00
#
_symmetry.space_group_name_H-M   'P 1'
#
loop_
_entity.id
_entity.type
_entity.pdbx_description
1 polymer ?
#
loop_
_entity_poly.entity_id
_entity_poly.type
_entity_poly.pdbx_seq_one_letter_code
_entity_poly.pdbx_strand_id
1 'polypeptide(L)'
;MVLLFGATKLPELAKSMGKSMGEFKKAQKEAEIELKHFERSLGDTTLDEKKVKIKKTAEELGIDTEGKTDDELLDAIQDTLSKREEVN
;
A
#
# COMPACT_ATOMS: atom_id res chain seq x y z
N MET A 1 -45.43 16.38 17.65
CA MET A 1 -44.32 16.45 16.66
C MET A 1 -43.42 17.63 16.99
N VAL A 2 -42.57 17.52 18.00
CA VAL A 2 -41.88 18.70 18.53
C VAL A 2 -40.65 19.04 17.69
N LEU A 3 -40.71 20.13 16.91
CA LEU A 3 -39.51 20.81 16.43
C LEU A 3 -38.96 21.66 17.59
N LEU A 4 -38.08 21.07 18.42
CA LEU A 4 -37.42 21.75 19.55
C LEU A 4 -36.33 22.74 19.12
N PHE A 5 -36.01 22.79 17.83
CA PHE A 5 -35.03 23.70 17.27
C PHE A 5 -35.80 24.87 16.67
N GLY A 6 -35.90 25.98 17.40
CA GLY A 6 -36.44 27.23 16.85
C GLY A 6 -35.70 27.62 15.56
N ALA A 7 -36.31 28.46 14.72
CA ALA A 7 -35.78 28.83 13.39
C ALA A 7 -34.31 29.31 13.40
N THR A 8 -33.81 29.78 14.54
CA THR A 8 -32.42 30.17 14.79
C THR A 8 -31.44 29.01 14.95
N LYS A 9 -31.87 27.82 15.35
CA LYS A 9 -31.01 26.64 15.59
C LYS A 9 -30.74 25.82 14.33
N LEU A 10 -31.68 25.80 13.39
CA LEU A 10 -31.49 25.11 12.11
C LEU A 10 -30.30 25.65 11.29
N PRO A 11 -30.10 26.99 11.15
CA PRO A 11 -28.93 27.55 10.48
C PRO A 11 -27.61 27.25 11.19
N GLU A 12 -27.58 27.29 12.54
CA GLU A 12 -26.39 26.97 13.34
C GLU A 12 -25.97 25.50 13.12
N LEU A 13 -26.93 24.58 13.12
CA LEU A 13 -26.70 23.17 12.85
C LEU A 13 -26.19 22.94 11.44
N ALA A 14 -26.83 23.52 10.42
CA ALA A 14 -26.38 23.41 9.03
C ALA A 14 -24.95 23.95 8.85
N LYS A 15 -24.61 25.06 9.52
CA LYS A 15 -23.26 25.63 9.51
C LYS A 15 -22.23 24.73 10.20
N SER A 16 -22.57 24.17 11.37
CA SER A 16 -21.70 23.23 12.09
C SER A 16 -21.47 21.94 11.30
N MET A 17 -22.54 21.35 10.75
CA MET A 17 -22.49 20.15 9.94
C MET A 17 -21.74 20.39 8.63
N GLY A 18 -21.93 21.55 7.99
CA GLY A 18 -21.19 21.95 6.81
C GLY A 18 -19.69 22.11 7.05
N LYS A 19 -19.30 22.67 8.21
CA LYS A 19 -17.88 22.74 8.62
C LYS A 19 -17.29 21.36 8.83
N SER A 20 -17.92 20.53 9.65
CA SER A 20 -17.43 19.17 9.94
C SER A 20 -17.39 18.29 8.69
N MET A 21 -18.40 18.37 7.82
CA MET A 21 -18.42 17.66 6.54
C MET A 21 -17.34 18.18 5.58
N GLY A 22 -17.04 19.48 5.60
CA GLY A 22 -15.95 20.08 4.83
C GLY A 22 -14.57 19.59 5.28
N GLU A 23 -14.31 19.59 6.59
CA GLU A 23 -13.07 19.07 7.18
C GLU A 23 -12.93 17.56 6.94
N PHE A 24 -14.00 16.78 7.08
CA PHE A 24 -14.01 15.35 6.79
C PHE A 24 -13.73 15.05 5.32
N LYS A 25 -14.37 15.76 4.38
CA LYS A 25 -14.07 15.61 2.95
C LYS A 25 -12.63 15.96 2.60
N LYS A 26 -12.07 17.00 3.25
CA LYS A 26 -10.68 17.38 3.08
C LYS A 26 -9.74 16.29 3.57
N ALA A 27 -9.99 15.77 4.79
CA ALA A 27 -9.22 14.67 5.37
C ALA A 27 -9.32 13.39 4.54
N GLN A 28 -10.51 13.03 4.04
CA GLN A 28 -10.67 11.89 3.14
C GLN A 28 -9.88 12.06 1.84
N LYS A 29 -9.90 13.25 1.23
CA LYS A 29 -9.16 13.53 0.01
C LYS A 29 -7.64 13.51 0.23
N GLU A 30 -7.17 14.07 1.35
CA GLU A 30 -5.76 14.02 1.74
C GLU A 30 -5.33 12.57 1.98
N ALA A 31 -6.13 11.77 2.70
CA ALA A 31 -5.88 10.35 2.91
C ALA A 31 -5.86 9.55 1.59
N GLU A 32 -6.77 9.83 0.65
CA GLU A 32 -6.77 9.19 -0.67
C GLU A 32 -5.53 9.55 -1.50
N ILE A 33 -5.08 10.81 -1.44
CA ILE A 33 -3.85 11.26 -2.10
C ILE A 33 -2.62 10.59 -1.47
N GLU A 34 -2.57 10.53 -0.14
CA GLU A 34 -1.48 9.86 0.59
C GLU A 34 -1.45 8.37 0.29
N LEU A 35 -2.60 7.69 0.29
CA LEU A 35 -2.71 6.29 -0.11
C LEU A 35 -2.28 6.07 -1.55
N LYS A 36 -2.72 6.91 -2.49
CA LYS A 36 -2.31 6.81 -3.89
C LYS A 36 -0.82 7.09 -4.09
N HIS A 37 -0.25 8.02 -3.30
CA HIS A 37 1.18 8.28 -3.31
C HIS A 37 1.97 7.13 -2.70
N PHE A 38 1.46 6.51 -1.64
CA PHE A 38 2.05 5.33 -1.01
C PHE A 38 1.98 4.10 -1.92
N GLU A 39 0.83 3.85 -2.55
CA GLU A 39 0.66 2.82 -3.58
C GLU A 39 1.56 3.07 -4.78
N ARG A 40 1.74 4.33 -5.18
CA ARG A 40 2.69 4.67 -6.24
C ARG A 40 4.13 4.48 -5.80
N SER A 41 4.50 4.83 -4.57
CA SER A 41 5.84 4.58 -4.02
C SER A 41 6.13 3.10 -3.78
N LEU A 42 5.13 2.28 -3.46
CA LEU A 42 5.25 0.82 -3.39
C LEU A 42 5.26 0.18 -4.78
N GLY A 43 4.47 0.71 -5.72
CA GLY A 43 4.43 0.32 -7.13
C GLY A 43 5.63 0.80 -7.95
N ASP A 44 6.40 1.76 -7.42
CA ASP A 44 7.69 2.24 -7.94
C ASP A 44 8.87 1.46 -7.35
N THR A 45 8.65 0.24 -6.87
CA THR A 45 9.64 -0.81 -7.13
C THR A 45 9.44 -1.16 -8.60
N THR A 46 10.20 -0.50 -9.47
CA THR A 46 10.17 -0.81 -10.90
C THR A 46 10.33 -2.32 -11.10
N LEU A 47 9.68 -2.88 -12.13
CA LEU A 47 9.87 -4.30 -12.48
C LEU A 47 11.37 -4.62 -12.61
N ASP A 48 12.17 -3.64 -13.03
CA ASP A 48 13.62 -3.67 -13.08
C ASP A 48 14.27 -3.82 -11.69
N GLU A 49 13.88 -3.05 -10.68
CA GLU A 49 14.41 -3.22 -9.31
C GLU A 49 14.03 -4.55 -8.67
N LYS A 50 12.80 -5.02 -8.92
CA LYS A 50 12.35 -6.33 -8.43
C LYS A 50 13.19 -7.45 -9.06
N LYS A 51 13.41 -7.38 -10.38
CA LYS A 51 14.30 -8.28 -11.13
C LYS A 51 15.74 -8.25 -10.64
N VAL A 52 16.29 -7.06 -10.38
CA VAL A 52 17.65 -6.90 -9.86
C VAL A 52 17.80 -7.55 -8.49
N LYS A 53 16.82 -7.37 -7.59
CA LYS A 53 16.83 -8.02 -6.27
C LYS A 53 16.75 -9.55 -6.39
N ILE A 54 15.83 -10.07 -7.21
CA ILE A 54 15.65 -11.52 -7.42
C ILE A 54 16.94 -12.14 -7.97
N LYS A 55 17.53 -11.55 -9.02
CA LYS A 55 18.79 -12.05 -9.60
C LYS A 55 19.93 -12.03 -8.60
N LYS A 56 20.10 -10.93 -7.87
CA LYS A 56 21.16 -10.81 -6.87
C LYS A 56 21.05 -11.86 -5.77
N THR A 57 19.84 -12.08 -5.24
CA THR A 57 19.61 -13.12 -4.23
C THR A 57 19.84 -14.52 -4.77
N ALA A 58 19.44 -14.80 -6.02
CA ALA A 58 19.73 -16.05 -6.68
C ALA A 58 21.25 -16.28 -6.83
N GLU A 59 22.01 -15.28 -7.28
CA GLU A 59 23.48 -15.35 -7.38
C GLU A 59 24.14 -15.58 -6.01
N GLU A 60 23.69 -14.89 -4.95
CA GLU A 60 24.20 -15.07 -3.58
C GLU A 60 23.95 -16.48 -3.03
N LEU A 61 22.87 -17.13 -3.47
CA LEU A 61 22.54 -18.51 -3.12
C LEU A 61 23.16 -19.54 -4.08
N GLY A 62 23.89 -19.10 -5.11
CA GLY A 62 24.49 -19.97 -6.13
C GLY A 62 23.48 -20.57 -7.11
N ILE A 63 22.31 -19.97 -7.25
CA ILE A 63 21.25 -20.36 -8.18
C ILE A 63 21.56 -19.74 -9.54
N ASP A 64 21.55 -20.57 -10.59
CA ASP A 64 21.71 -20.11 -11.97
C ASP A 64 20.55 -19.18 -12.38
N THR A 65 20.88 -17.98 -12.85
CA THR A 65 19.94 -16.94 -13.28
C THR A 65 19.76 -16.84 -14.80
N GLU A 66 20.58 -17.55 -15.59
CA GLU A 66 20.50 -17.51 -17.05
C GLU A 66 19.31 -18.34 -17.57
N GLY A 67 18.47 -17.70 -18.38
CA GLY A 67 17.32 -18.37 -19.03
C GLY A 67 16.11 -18.65 -18.14
N LYS A 68 16.17 -18.35 -16.84
CA LYS A 68 15.04 -18.54 -15.92
C LYS A 68 14.14 -17.31 -15.82
N THR A 69 12.86 -17.55 -15.60
CA THR A 69 11.87 -16.50 -15.34
C THR A 69 11.94 -16.01 -13.90
N ASP A 70 11.40 -14.82 -13.64
CA ASP A 70 11.40 -14.21 -12.30
C ASP A 70 10.69 -15.10 -11.27
N ASP A 71 9.62 -15.78 -11.67
CA ASP A 71 8.86 -16.70 -10.80
C ASP A 71 9.66 -17.97 -10.48
N GLU A 72 10.36 -18.55 -11.46
CA GLU A 72 11.23 -19.72 -11.23
C GLU A 72 12.43 -19.40 -10.33
N LEU A 73 12.96 -18.18 -10.43
CA LEU A 73 14.02 -17.72 -9.53
C LEU A 73 13.52 -17.54 -8.10
N LEU A 74 12.32 -16.98 -7.93
CA LEU A 74 11.68 -16.83 -6.63
C LEU A 74 11.42 -18.19 -5.96
N ASP A 75 10.91 -19.15 -6.71
CA ASP A 75 10.64 -20.51 -6.22
C ASP A 75 11.93 -21.20 -5.80
N ALA A 76 12.98 -21.13 -6.63
CA ALA A 76 14.29 -21.70 -6.32
C ALA A 76 14.97 -21.03 -5.10
N ILE A 77 14.82 -19.71 -4.94
CA ILE A 77 15.31 -18.97 -3.77
C ILE A 77 14.58 -19.46 -2.51
N GLN A 78 13.25 -19.55 -2.57
CA GLN A 78 12.43 -19.99 -1.45
C GLN A 78 12.77 -21.43 -1.03
N ASP A 79 12.85 -22.35 -1.98
CA ASP A 79 13.25 -23.74 -1.76
C ASP A 79 14.63 -23.84 -1.10
N THR A 80 15.58 -23.03 -1.57
CA THR A 80 16.95 -23.01 -1.03
C THR A 80 17.00 -22.46 0.39
N LEU A 81 16.18 -21.44 0.70
CA LEU A 81 16.08 -20.88 2.05
C LEU A 81 15.39 -21.85 3.02
N SER A 82 14.25 -22.44 2.64
CA SER A 82 13.54 -23.42 3.46
C SER A 82 14.41 -24.64 3.76
N LYS A 83 15.14 -25.15 2.75
CA LYS A 83 16.05 -26.28 2.92
C LYS A 83 17.28 -25.98 3.77
N ARG A 84 17.65 -24.70 3.90
CA ARG A 84 18.76 -24.23 4.76
C ARG A 84 18.30 -24.05 6.21
N GLU A 85 17.04 -23.66 6.43
CA GLU A 85 16.44 -23.50 7.76
C GLU A 85 16.18 -24.85 8.43
N GLU A 86 15.84 -25.90 7.69
CA GLU A 86 15.63 -27.26 8.24
C GLU A 86 16.91 -27.96 8.74
N VAL A 87 18.09 -27.40 8.48
CA VAL A 87 19.39 -28.01 8.83
C VAL A 87 20.03 -27.32 10.06
N ASN A 88 19.32 -26.41 10.73
CA ASN A 88 19.84 -25.66 11.89
C ASN A 88 19.12 -26.02 13.20
#